data_AF-J9CRW1-F1
#
_entry.id   AF-J9CRW1-F1
#
_cell.length_a   1.000
_cell.length_b   1.000
_cell.length_c   1.000
_cell.angle_alpha   90.00
_cell.angle_beta   90.00
_cell.angle_gamma   90.00
#
_symmetry.space_group_name_H-M   'P 1'
#
loop_
_entity.id
_entity.type
_entity.pdbx_description
1 polymer ?
#
loop_
_entity_poly.entity_id
_entity_poly.type
_entity_poly.pdbx_seq_one_letter_code
_entity_poly.pdbx_strand_id
1 'polypeptide(L)'
;MEQKLVSVKVGGNMDIGREYLQCAISNFKTTKQQGERVLSQLSYEQIQWSSHEETNSIAIIMKHLHGNMRSRWTEFLTSDGEKIDRNRDGEFEGGYNSKQEALAAWQEGWEYVFKTMDTLTAEQILQKVYIRGEEHTVMQAIERQISHYALHIGQIIYIGKMLKENEWECLSIPRGQSTSYLQKKRST
;
A
#
# COMPACT_ATOMS: atom_id res chain seq x y z
N MET A 1 30.36 -3.97 -44.54
CA MET A 1 29.86 -2.85 -43.72
C MET A 1 29.12 -3.44 -42.55
N GLU A 2 29.82 -3.63 -41.43
CA GLU A 2 29.26 -4.20 -40.21
C GLU A 2 28.37 -3.17 -39.50
N GLN A 3 27.17 -3.60 -39.12
CA GLN A 3 26.28 -2.85 -38.24
C GLN A 3 26.90 -2.79 -36.84
N LYS A 4 27.25 -1.59 -36.38
CA LYS A 4 27.56 -1.33 -34.97
C LYS A 4 26.29 -1.56 -34.14
N LEU A 5 26.20 -2.72 -33.49
CA LEU A 5 25.38 -2.91 -32.31
C LEU A 5 25.86 -1.93 -31.24
N VAL A 6 25.07 -0.88 -31.00
CA VAL A 6 25.25 -0.01 -29.84
C VAL A 6 24.93 -0.86 -28.62
N SER A 7 25.97 -1.24 -27.86
CA SER A 7 25.75 -1.85 -26.56
C SER A 7 25.11 -0.80 -25.65
N VAL A 8 23.84 -1.00 -25.33
CA VAL A 8 23.22 -0.28 -24.22
C VAL A 8 24.00 -0.70 -22.98
N LYS A 9 24.69 0.25 -22.34
CA LYS A 9 25.45 0.00 -21.12
C LYS A 9 24.53 -0.67 -20.10
N VAL A 10 24.82 -1.93 -19.80
CA VAL A 10 24.09 -2.76 -18.82
C VAL A 10 23.94 -2.05 -17.45
N GLY A 11 24.85 -1.12 -17.11
CA GLY A 11 24.76 -0.28 -15.91
C GLY A 11 23.62 0.75 -15.89
N GLY A 12 23.18 1.29 -17.04
CA GLY A 12 22.12 2.32 -17.05
C GLY A 12 20.73 1.77 -16.71
N ASN A 13 20.43 0.54 -17.13
CA ASN A 13 19.15 -0.11 -16.80
C ASN A 13 19.08 -0.61 -15.35
N MET A 14 20.22 -1.03 -14.76
CA MET A 14 20.29 -1.41 -13.35
C MET A 14 20.02 -0.21 -12.42
N ASP A 15 20.50 0.98 -12.78
CA ASP A 15 20.26 2.18 -11.98
C ASP A 15 18.78 2.61 -12.02
N ILE A 16 18.10 2.50 -13.17
CA ILE A 16 16.66 2.77 -13.28
C ILE A 16 15.85 1.77 -12.44
N GLY A 17 16.20 0.48 -12.51
CA GLY A 17 15.49 -0.55 -11.74
C GLY A 17 15.61 -0.36 -10.23
N ARG A 18 16.81 -0.01 -9.75
CA ARG A 18 17.05 0.31 -8.35
C ARG A 18 16.27 1.56 -7.92
N GLU A 19 16.32 2.62 -8.71
CA GLU A 19 15.58 3.87 -8.43
C GLU A 19 14.07 3.61 -8.38
N TYR A 20 13.53 2.81 -9.32
CA TYR A 20 12.13 2.41 -9.32
C TYR A 20 11.74 1.68 -8.03
N LEU A 21 12.52 0.68 -7.60
CA LEU A 21 12.24 -0.05 -6.36
C LEU A 21 12.28 0.88 -5.13
N GLN A 22 13.24 1.80 -5.08
CA GLN A 22 13.31 2.81 -4.02
C GLN A 22 12.07 3.73 -4.01
N CYS A 23 11.63 4.18 -5.17
CA CYS A 23 10.41 4.96 -5.33
C CYS A 23 9.17 4.18 -4.85
N ALA A 24 9.02 2.92 -5.29
CA ALA A 24 7.91 2.06 -4.89
C ALA A 24 7.88 1.81 -3.36
N ILE A 25 9.02 1.53 -2.75
CA ILE A 25 9.14 1.38 -1.28
C ILE A 25 8.72 2.67 -0.57
N SER A 26 9.18 3.82 -1.07
CA SER A 26 8.83 5.14 -0.52
C SER A 26 7.33 5.42 -0.61
N ASN A 27 6.69 5.05 -1.73
CA ASN A 27 5.26 5.18 -1.94
C ASN A 27 4.45 4.28 -0.98
N PHE A 28 4.87 3.02 -0.79
CA PHE A 28 4.25 2.14 0.19
C PHE A 28 4.40 2.66 1.62
N LYS A 29 5.60 3.10 2.02
CA LYS A 29 5.85 3.69 3.35
C LYS A 29 4.98 4.92 3.58
N THR A 30 4.89 5.82 2.61
CA THR A 30 4.05 7.02 2.69
C THR A 30 2.57 6.65 2.83
N THR A 31 2.10 5.70 2.02
CA THR A 31 0.71 5.20 2.06
C THR A 31 0.38 4.58 3.41
N LYS A 32 1.26 3.71 3.94
CA LYS A 32 1.12 3.13 5.29
C LYS A 32 1.04 4.21 6.36
N GLN A 33 1.99 5.16 6.36
CA GLN A 33 2.04 6.24 7.35
C GLN A 33 0.78 7.11 7.33
N GLN A 34 0.21 7.37 6.15
CA GLN A 34 -1.06 8.08 6.06
C GLN A 34 -2.17 7.32 6.77
N GLY A 35 -2.32 6.01 6.50
CA GLY A 35 -3.28 5.16 7.18
C GLY A 35 -3.08 5.14 8.70
N GLU A 36 -1.84 4.96 9.17
CA GLU A 36 -1.51 4.94 10.60
C GLU A 36 -1.87 6.24 11.30
N ARG A 37 -1.65 7.39 10.65
CA ARG A 37 -2.04 8.68 11.21
C ARG A 37 -3.55 8.84 11.32
N VAL A 38 -4.34 8.23 10.42
CA VAL A 38 -5.80 8.15 10.61
C VAL A 38 -6.13 7.29 11.82
N LEU A 39 -5.61 6.06 11.87
CA LEU A 39 -5.91 5.08 12.91
C LEU A 39 -5.51 5.55 14.32
N SER A 40 -4.48 6.40 14.42
CA SER A 40 -4.07 7.02 15.67
C SER A 40 -5.09 8.01 16.24
N GLN A 41 -5.92 8.63 15.38
CA GLN A 41 -6.91 9.63 15.77
C GLN A 41 -8.28 9.04 16.15
N LEU A 42 -8.53 7.76 15.84
CA LEU A 42 -9.85 7.12 15.97
C LEU A 42 -9.94 6.18 17.17
N SER A 43 -11.11 6.10 17.82
CA SER A 43 -11.42 5.03 18.78
C SER A 43 -11.64 3.69 18.07
N TYR A 44 -11.83 2.61 18.82
CA TYR A 44 -12.13 1.31 18.19
C TYR A 44 -13.52 1.29 17.56
N GLU A 45 -14.50 1.87 18.25
CA GLU A 45 -15.88 1.99 17.82
C GLU A 45 -15.95 2.75 16.49
N GLN A 46 -15.14 3.81 16.35
CA GLN A 46 -15.00 4.56 15.10
C GLN A 46 -14.35 3.74 13.97
N ILE A 47 -13.39 2.87 14.30
CA ILE A 47 -12.76 1.97 13.32
C ILE A 47 -13.77 0.91 12.83
N GLN A 48 -14.67 0.43 13.70
CA GLN A 48 -15.71 -0.53 13.34
C GLN A 48 -16.94 0.11 12.68
N TRP A 49 -17.10 1.43 12.79
CA TRP A 49 -18.25 2.13 12.28
C TRP A 49 -18.39 2.02 10.75
N SER A 50 -19.64 1.89 10.31
CA SER A 50 -20.05 1.98 8.91
C SER A 50 -21.36 2.76 8.81
N SER A 51 -21.57 3.47 7.70
CA SER A 51 -22.79 4.26 7.49
C SER A 51 -24.03 3.40 7.20
N HIS A 52 -23.85 2.29 6.49
CA HIS A 52 -24.91 1.32 6.14
C HIS A 52 -24.29 -0.01 5.67
N GLU A 53 -25.13 -1.02 5.42
CA GLU A 53 -24.71 -2.40 5.10
C GLU A 53 -23.79 -2.51 3.87
N GLU A 54 -24.05 -1.72 2.82
CA GLU A 54 -23.20 -1.72 1.60
C GLU A 54 -21.87 -0.97 1.74
N THR A 55 -21.59 -0.35 2.89
CA THR A 55 -20.32 0.35 3.13
C THR A 55 -19.40 -0.46 4.02
N ASN A 56 -18.12 -0.52 3.64
CA ASN A 56 -17.10 -1.12 4.46
C ASN A 56 -16.65 -0.16 5.57
N SER A 57 -16.58 -0.67 6.80
CA SER A 57 -15.90 0.03 7.90
C SER A 57 -14.39 0.07 7.68
N ILE A 58 -13.68 0.91 8.44
CA ILE A 58 -12.21 0.92 8.43
C ILE A 58 -11.67 -0.47 8.83
N ALA A 59 -12.29 -1.13 9.81
CA ALA A 59 -11.91 -2.49 10.22
C ALA A 59 -11.99 -3.50 9.06
N ILE A 60 -13.07 -3.46 8.27
CA ILE A 60 -13.22 -4.33 7.09
C ILE A 60 -12.19 -3.98 6.01
N ILE A 61 -11.95 -2.69 5.75
CA ILE A 61 -10.91 -2.27 4.80
C ILE A 61 -9.53 -2.78 5.24
N MET A 62 -9.20 -2.70 6.53
CA MET A 62 -7.94 -3.24 7.06
C MET A 62 -7.85 -4.75 6.88
N LYS A 63 -8.93 -5.48 7.13
CA LYS A 63 -9.01 -6.94 6.93
C LYS A 63 -8.82 -7.33 5.47
N HIS A 64 -9.46 -6.61 4.55
CA HIS A 64 -9.27 -6.78 3.12
C HIS A 64 -7.82 -6.52 2.69
N LEU A 65 -7.23 -5.42 3.16
CA LEU A 65 -5.83 -5.11 2.86
C LEU A 65 -4.88 -6.18 3.40
N HIS A 66 -5.09 -6.67 4.62
CA HIS A 66 -4.28 -7.75 5.20
C HIS A 66 -4.34 -9.03 4.35
N GLY A 67 -5.53 -9.53 4.04
CA GLY A 67 -5.70 -10.75 3.24
C GLY A 67 -5.15 -10.59 1.82
N ASN A 68 -5.35 -9.42 1.21
CA ASN A 68 -4.72 -9.08 -0.06
C ASN A 68 -3.19 -9.07 0.04
N MET A 69 -2.60 -8.38 1.01
CA MET A 69 -1.16 -8.26 1.16
C MET A 69 -0.52 -9.63 1.41
N ARG A 70 -1.08 -10.43 2.32
CA ARG A 70 -0.65 -11.81 2.56
C ARG A 70 -0.58 -12.59 1.25
N SER A 71 -1.68 -12.57 0.49
CA SER A 71 -1.79 -13.36 -0.73
C SER A 71 -0.88 -12.88 -1.83
N ARG A 72 -0.76 -11.56 -2.01
CA ARG A 72 -0.01 -10.98 -3.13
C ARG A 72 1.48 -11.03 -2.93
N TRP A 73 1.97 -10.97 -1.70
CA TRP A 73 3.39 -10.79 -1.42
C TRP A 73 4.10 -12.02 -0.86
N THR A 74 3.38 -12.99 -0.29
CA THR A 74 3.99 -14.26 0.13
C THR A 74 4.45 -15.04 -1.11
N GLU A 75 5.68 -15.56 -1.10
CA GLU A 75 6.23 -16.34 -2.23
C GLU A 75 6.10 -15.63 -3.59
N PHE A 76 6.25 -14.31 -3.58
CA PHE A 76 5.92 -13.40 -4.69
C PHE A 76 6.48 -13.80 -6.06
N LEU A 77 7.70 -14.35 -6.11
CA LEU A 77 8.36 -14.74 -7.36
C LEU A 77 8.11 -16.20 -7.76
N THR A 78 7.53 -17.00 -6.87
CA THR A 78 7.53 -18.48 -6.99
C THR A 78 6.14 -19.10 -7.01
N SER A 79 5.10 -18.40 -6.54
CA SER A 79 3.71 -18.87 -6.63
C SER A 79 2.75 -17.74 -7.02
N ASP A 80 1.55 -18.11 -7.47
CA ASP A 80 0.54 -17.14 -7.90
C ASP A 80 0.16 -16.18 -6.77
N GLY A 81 -0.03 -14.89 -7.07
CA GLY A 81 -0.42 -13.87 -6.10
C GLY A 81 -1.85 -14.00 -5.58
N GLU A 82 -2.66 -14.90 -6.13
CA GLU A 82 -3.91 -15.39 -5.54
C GLU A 82 -3.66 -16.75 -4.89
N LYS A 83 -3.45 -16.75 -3.57
CA LYS A 83 -3.19 -17.98 -2.82
C LYS A 83 -4.47 -18.81 -2.74
N ILE A 84 -4.32 -20.12 -2.88
CA ILE A 84 -5.43 -21.09 -2.90
C ILE A 84 -6.24 -21.02 -1.58
N ASP A 85 -5.57 -20.69 -0.47
CA ASP A 85 -6.20 -20.58 0.85
C ASP A 85 -6.76 -19.18 1.16
N ARG A 86 -6.72 -18.24 0.21
CA ARG A 86 -7.34 -16.92 0.39
C ARG A 86 -8.86 -17.02 0.29
N ASN A 87 -9.53 -16.79 1.41
CA ASN A 87 -10.97 -16.55 1.43
C ASN A 87 -11.26 -15.05 1.29
N ARG A 88 -11.39 -14.58 0.04
CA ARG A 88 -11.64 -13.15 -0.23
C ARG A 88 -12.97 -12.68 0.36
N ASP A 89 -14.04 -13.46 0.21
CA ASP A 89 -15.37 -12.99 0.61
C ASP A 89 -15.45 -12.85 2.13
N GLY A 90 -14.80 -13.76 2.87
CA GLY A 90 -14.65 -13.66 4.33
C GLY A 90 -13.85 -12.43 4.81
N GLU A 91 -13.07 -11.76 3.95
CA GLU A 91 -12.40 -10.49 4.29
C GLU A 91 -13.42 -9.35 4.50
N PHE A 92 -14.63 -9.47 3.97
CA PHE A 92 -15.71 -8.48 4.06
C PHE A 92 -16.75 -8.80 5.14
N GLU A 93 -16.50 -9.84 5.93
CA GLU A 93 -17.40 -10.29 6.99
C GLU A 93 -16.82 -10.04 8.39
N GLY A 94 -17.69 -9.68 9.33
CA GLY A 94 -17.35 -9.50 10.74
C GLY A 94 -16.39 -8.34 10.99
N GLY A 95 -15.33 -8.58 11.76
CA GLY A 95 -14.33 -7.58 12.11
C GLY A 95 -13.29 -8.18 13.04
N TYR A 96 -12.49 -7.32 13.66
CA TYR A 96 -11.59 -7.72 14.74
C TYR A 96 -12.35 -7.70 16.08
N ASN A 97 -11.78 -8.28 17.14
CA ASN A 97 -12.37 -8.21 18.48
C ASN A 97 -11.91 -6.95 19.25
N SER A 98 -10.80 -6.32 18.83
CA SER A 98 -10.25 -5.15 19.48
C SER A 98 -9.43 -4.27 18.53
N LYS A 99 -9.15 -3.03 18.95
CA LYS A 99 -8.26 -2.13 18.21
C LYS A 99 -6.86 -2.70 18.09
N GLN A 100 -6.37 -3.36 19.14
CA GLN A 100 -5.04 -3.97 19.19
C GLN A 100 -4.93 -5.08 18.15
N GLU A 101 -5.95 -5.94 18.04
CA GLU A 101 -6.00 -6.99 17.02
C GLU A 101 -6.05 -6.41 15.60
N ALA A 102 -6.88 -5.38 15.37
CA ALA A 102 -6.93 -4.69 14.09
C ALA A 102 -5.57 -4.08 13.71
N LEU A 103 -4.90 -3.41 14.66
CA LEU A 103 -3.58 -2.83 14.44
C LEU A 103 -2.50 -3.89 14.22
N ALA A 104 -2.57 -5.03 14.92
CA ALA A 104 -1.64 -6.14 14.72
C ALA A 104 -1.78 -6.71 13.30
N ALA A 105 -3.00 -6.97 12.83
CA ALA A 105 -3.25 -7.42 11.46
C ALA A 105 -2.80 -6.38 10.43
N TRP A 106 -3.00 -5.09 10.70
CA TRP A 106 -2.47 -4.03 9.84
C TRP A 106 -0.95 -4.08 9.73
N GLN A 107 -0.22 -4.22 10.85
CA GLN A 107 1.24 -4.31 10.82
C GLN A 107 1.70 -5.56 10.06
N GLU A 108 1.12 -6.72 10.36
CA GLU A 108 1.44 -7.97 9.67
C GLU A 108 1.23 -7.88 8.15
N GLY A 109 0.12 -7.25 7.73
CA GLY A 109 -0.17 -7.00 6.32
C GLY A 109 0.98 -6.27 5.62
N TRP A 110 1.45 -5.18 6.21
CA TRP A 110 2.56 -4.41 5.67
C TRP A 110 3.91 -5.12 5.79
N GLU A 111 4.11 -5.99 6.79
CA GLU A 111 5.31 -6.82 6.89
C GLU A 111 5.44 -7.76 5.69
N TYR A 112 4.35 -8.36 5.18
CA TYR A 112 4.39 -9.16 3.95
C TYR A 112 4.92 -8.33 2.76
N VAL A 113 4.46 -7.08 2.63
CA VAL A 113 4.88 -6.16 1.56
C VAL A 113 6.37 -5.87 1.66
N PHE A 114 6.82 -5.37 2.81
CA PHE A 114 8.20 -4.90 2.96
C PHE A 114 9.22 -6.03 2.96
N LYS A 115 8.88 -7.19 3.53
CA LYS A 115 9.74 -8.37 3.46
C LYS A 115 10.07 -8.73 2.02
N THR A 116 9.09 -8.67 1.12
CA THR A 116 9.32 -8.95 -0.30
C THR A 116 10.06 -7.79 -0.98
N MET A 117 9.61 -6.56 -0.79
CA MET A 117 10.22 -5.38 -1.43
C MET A 117 11.71 -5.21 -1.07
N ASP A 118 12.12 -5.55 0.16
CA ASP A 118 13.51 -5.46 0.61
C ASP A 118 14.42 -6.55 -0.01
N THR A 119 13.83 -7.60 -0.61
CA THR A 119 14.58 -8.69 -1.27
C THR A 119 14.65 -8.58 -2.79
N LEU A 120 13.79 -7.75 -3.40
CA LEU A 120 13.74 -7.58 -4.84
C LEU A 120 14.96 -6.85 -5.37
N THR A 121 15.49 -7.31 -6.51
CA THR A 121 16.62 -6.68 -7.19
C THR A 121 16.19 -5.99 -8.49
N ALA A 122 17.04 -5.10 -9.00
CA ALA A 122 16.78 -4.35 -10.23
C ALA A 122 16.59 -5.27 -11.45
N GLU A 123 17.26 -6.42 -11.46
CA GLU A 123 17.19 -7.43 -12.53
C GLU A 123 15.83 -8.14 -12.57
N GLN A 124 15.12 -8.19 -11.44
CA GLN A 124 13.85 -8.90 -11.30
C GLN A 124 12.64 -8.05 -11.69
N ILE A 125 12.78 -6.74 -11.89
CA ILE A 125 11.61 -5.85 -12.11
C ILE A 125 10.80 -6.20 -13.37
N LEU A 126 11.42 -6.84 -14.36
CA LEU A 126 10.78 -7.32 -15.59
C LEU A 126 10.49 -8.83 -15.57
N GLN A 127 10.88 -9.54 -14.51
CA GLN A 127 10.55 -10.95 -14.33
C GLN A 127 9.03 -11.14 -14.30
N LYS A 128 8.56 -12.26 -14.85
CA LYS A 128 7.15 -12.62 -14.87
C LYS A 128 6.72 -13.20 -13.53
N VAL A 129 5.57 -12.73 -13.06
CA VAL A 129 4.83 -13.25 -11.92
C VAL A 129 3.36 -13.43 -12.34
N TYR A 130 2.63 -14.28 -11.63
CA TYR A 130 1.24 -14.55 -11.94
C TYR A 130 0.33 -14.03 -10.84
N ILE A 131 -0.81 -13.47 -11.24
CA ILE A 131 -1.88 -13.07 -10.34
C ILE A 131 -3.18 -13.56 -10.95
N ARG A 132 -3.84 -14.51 -10.29
CA ARG A 132 -5.07 -15.16 -10.79
C ARG A 132 -4.85 -15.84 -12.15
N GLY A 133 -3.68 -16.44 -12.33
CA GLY A 133 -3.27 -17.06 -13.59
C GLY A 133 -2.89 -16.08 -14.71
N GLU A 134 -3.02 -14.77 -14.49
CA GLU A 134 -2.62 -13.75 -15.47
C GLU A 134 -1.15 -13.35 -15.28
N GLU A 135 -0.41 -13.33 -16.38
CA GLU A 135 0.99 -12.95 -16.39
C GLU A 135 1.15 -11.42 -16.24
N HIS A 136 2.02 -11.01 -15.32
CA HIS A 136 2.46 -9.63 -15.13
C HIS A 136 3.97 -9.57 -14.97
N THR A 137 4.60 -8.42 -15.24
CA THR A 137 5.94 -8.16 -14.71
C THR A 137 5.88 -7.84 -13.22
N VAL A 138 6.98 -8.04 -12.49
CA VAL A 138 7.13 -7.58 -11.09
C VAL A 138 6.76 -6.10 -10.95
N MET A 139 7.23 -5.25 -11.87
CA MET A 139 6.86 -3.83 -11.94
C MET A 139 5.34 -3.63 -12.01
N GLN A 140 4.65 -4.33 -12.92
CA GLN A 140 3.19 -4.24 -13.05
C GLN A 140 2.48 -4.72 -11.78
N ALA A 141 2.95 -5.80 -11.15
CA ALA A 141 2.39 -6.31 -9.90
C ALA A 141 2.52 -5.29 -8.76
N ILE A 142 3.68 -4.64 -8.62
CA ILE A 142 3.94 -3.57 -7.65
C ILE A 142 3.00 -2.38 -7.88
N GLU A 143 2.92 -1.85 -9.10
CA GLU A 143 2.08 -0.67 -9.41
C GLU A 143 0.58 -0.92 -9.16
N ARG A 144 0.11 -2.14 -9.44
CA ARG A 144 -1.26 -2.56 -9.10
C ARG A 144 -1.50 -2.46 -7.60
N GLN A 145 -0.55 -2.91 -6.78
CA GLN A 145 -0.68 -2.84 -5.31
C GLN A 145 -0.52 -1.41 -4.78
N ILE A 146 0.37 -0.59 -5.34
CA ILE A 146 0.47 0.84 -4.97
C ILE A 146 -0.88 1.53 -5.17
N SER A 147 -1.47 1.38 -6.36
CA SER A 147 -2.76 2.00 -6.70
C SER A 147 -3.89 1.47 -5.81
N HIS A 148 -3.95 0.16 -5.61
CA HIS A 148 -4.97 -0.49 -4.80
C HIS A 148 -4.91 -0.04 -3.33
N TYR A 149 -3.71 -0.03 -2.73
CA TYR A 149 -3.55 0.37 -1.33
C TYR A 149 -3.82 1.86 -1.15
N ALA A 150 -3.34 2.71 -2.06
CA ALA A 150 -3.63 4.15 -2.01
C ALA A 150 -5.15 4.43 -2.08
N LEU A 151 -5.89 3.68 -2.89
CA LEU A 151 -7.35 3.80 -3.00
C LEU A 151 -8.05 3.48 -1.67
N HIS A 152 -7.70 2.36 -1.04
CA HIS A 152 -8.28 1.97 0.24
C HIS A 152 -7.83 2.86 1.40
N ILE A 153 -6.59 3.35 1.40
CA ILE A 153 -6.14 4.33 2.40
C ILE A 153 -6.85 5.66 2.19
N GLY A 154 -7.15 6.04 0.94
CA GLY A 154 -8.02 7.17 0.63
C GLY A 154 -9.40 7.05 1.27
N GLN A 155 -10.02 5.86 1.20
CA GLN A 155 -11.29 5.58 1.89
C GLN A 155 -11.16 5.73 3.40
N ILE A 156 -10.11 5.15 4.01
CA ILE A 156 -9.84 5.26 5.45
C ILE A 156 -9.69 6.73 5.87
N ILE A 157 -8.92 7.53 5.11
CA ILE A 157 -8.76 8.97 5.36
C ILE A 157 -10.11 9.69 5.30
N TYR A 158 -10.95 9.37 4.31
CA TYR A 158 -12.22 10.05 4.15
C TYR A 158 -13.20 9.72 5.28
N ILE A 159 -13.30 8.44 5.67
CA ILE A 159 -14.10 8.01 6.82
C ILE A 159 -13.58 8.66 8.10
N GLY A 160 -12.26 8.66 8.33
CA GLY A 160 -11.67 9.32 9.49
C GLY A 160 -11.99 10.80 9.57
N LYS A 161 -11.95 11.52 8.44
CA LYS A 161 -12.38 12.94 8.36
C LYS A 161 -13.85 13.11 8.73
N MET A 162 -14.73 12.26 8.21
CA MET A 162 -16.15 12.31 8.51
C MET A 162 -16.43 12.08 10.00
N LEU A 163 -15.72 11.14 10.62
CA LEU A 163 -15.93 10.79 12.04
C LEU A 163 -15.31 11.80 13.02
N LYS A 164 -14.22 12.48 12.65
CA LYS A 164 -13.57 13.48 13.50
C LYS A 164 -14.09 14.89 13.28
N GLU A 165 -14.71 15.18 12.13
CA GLU A 165 -15.28 16.48 11.80
C GLU A 165 -14.31 17.64 12.11
N ASN A 166 -14.67 18.50 13.07
CA ASN A 166 -13.89 19.67 13.50
C ASN A 166 -12.64 19.29 14.33
N GLU A 167 -12.56 18.07 14.85
CA GLU A 167 -11.39 17.54 15.57
C GLU A 167 -10.37 16.87 14.64
N TRP A 168 -10.57 16.90 13.32
CA TRP A 168 -9.67 16.25 12.38
C TRP A 168 -8.29 16.94 12.34
N GLU A 169 -7.24 16.18 12.66
CA GLU A 169 -5.87 16.65 12.49
C GLU A 169 -5.41 16.44 11.05
N CYS A 170 -5.03 17.54 10.39
CA CYS A 170 -4.64 17.50 8.98
C CYS A 170 -3.41 16.61 8.75
N LEU A 171 -3.52 15.67 7.80
CA LEU A 171 -2.41 14.77 7.43
C LEU A 171 -1.34 15.42 6.56
N SER A 172 -1.56 16.62 6.06
CA SER A 172 -0.61 17.31 5.19
C SER A 172 -0.54 18.79 5.54
N ILE A 173 -0.92 19.67 4.63
CA ILE A 173 -0.91 21.10 4.83
C ILE A 173 -2.37 21.55 5.06
N PRO A 174 -2.70 22.14 6.21
CA PRO A 174 -4.04 22.65 6.46
C PRO A 174 -4.48 23.67 5.40
N ARG A 175 -5.79 23.74 5.15
CA ARG A 175 -6.36 24.73 4.22
C ARG A 175 -5.94 26.15 4.64
N GLY A 176 -5.49 26.96 3.70
CA GLY A 176 -4.99 28.31 3.95
C GLY A 176 -3.55 28.42 4.47
N GLN A 177 -2.86 27.30 4.75
CA GLN A 177 -1.51 27.30 5.34
C GLN A 177 -0.38 26.94 4.35
N SER A 178 -0.66 26.84 3.05
CA SER A 178 0.30 26.42 2.03
C SER A 178 1.52 27.34 1.93
N THR A 179 1.31 28.66 1.87
CA THR A 179 2.39 29.65 1.74
C THR A 179 3.35 29.58 2.92
N SER A 180 2.83 29.58 4.15
CA SER A 180 3.62 29.51 5.38
C SER A 180 4.43 28.22 5.47
N TYR A 181 3.80 27.08 5.15
CA TYR A 181 4.48 25.78 5.12
C TYR A 181 5.65 25.76 4.10
N LEU A 182 5.43 26.27 2.89
CA LEU A 182 6.46 26.28 1.83
C LEU A 182 7.63 27.21 2.17
N GLN A 183 7.36 28.36 2.79
CA GLN A 183 8.41 29.28 3.27
C GLN A 183 9.29 28.59 4.31
N LYS A 184 8.70 27.92 5.29
CA LYS A 184 9.43 27.18 6.32
C LYS A 184 10.30 26.08 5.71
N LYS A 185 9.74 25.27 4.80
CA LYS A 185 10.44 24.13 4.19
C LYS A 185 11.61 24.53 3.28
N ARG A 186 11.54 25.69 2.62
CA ARG A 186 12.62 26.18 1.74
C ARG A 186 13.74 26.91 2.50
N SER A 187 13.50 27.26 3.76
CA SER A 187 14.46 27.96 4.62
C SER A 187 15.33 27.01 5.46
N THR A 188 15.06 25.70 5.37
CA THR A 188 15.80 24.58 5.98
C THR A 188 16.43 23.74 4.89
#